data_AF-A0A7W7UBK4-F1
#
_entry.id   AF-A0A7W7UBK4-F1
#
_cell.length_a   1.000
_cell.length_b   1.000
_cell.length_c   1.000
_cell.angle_alpha   90.00
_cell.angle_beta   90.00
_cell.angle_gamma   90.00
#
_symmetry.space_group_name_H-M   'P 1'
#
loop_
_entity.id
_entity.type
_entity.pdbx_description
1 polymer ?
#
loop_
_entity_poly.entity_id
_entity_poly.type
_entity_poly.pdbx_seq_one_letter_code
_entity_poly.pdbx_strand_id
1 'polypeptide(L)'
;MTSKGGKLRDVPLPDPVADALKAHMKLFPPVEITLPWMRAGGPPVTKRLLFTGPLGGHVWRTSLNEDHWKPALAKVGVIPTAKSREHAAAREHGMHALRHFYASVLLDAGESIKAVSEYLGHSDPGLTLKVYAHLMPSSRDRARQALGRALRPDDSPH
;
A
#
# COMPACT_ATOMS: atom_id res chain seq x y z
N MET A 1 5.01 3.27 8.78
CA MET A 1 5.51 3.86 7.50
C MET A 1 5.28 5.38 7.55
N THR A 2 6.28 6.24 7.32
CA THR A 2 6.12 7.71 7.48
C THR A 2 5.48 8.36 6.24
N SER A 3 4.47 9.22 6.46
CA SER A 3 3.82 10.02 5.41
C SER A 3 4.52 11.35 5.15
N LYS A 4 4.13 12.03 4.06
CA LYS A 4 4.39 13.46 3.84
C LYS A 4 3.93 14.22 5.09
N GLY A 5 4.86 14.87 5.78
CA GLY A 5 4.61 15.57 7.06
C GLY A 5 5.04 14.81 8.32
N GLY A 6 5.74 13.67 8.22
CA GLY A 6 6.28 12.98 9.39
C GLY A 6 5.26 12.21 10.23
N LYS A 7 4.00 12.15 9.80
CA LYS A 7 2.96 11.37 10.49
C LYS A 7 3.25 9.88 10.37
N LEU A 8 3.38 9.23 11.52
CA LEU A 8 3.40 7.78 11.64
C LEU A 8 1.96 7.26 11.50
N ARG A 9 1.84 6.05 10.97
CA ARG A 9 0.58 5.33 10.87
C ARG A 9 0.86 3.84 11.00
N ASP A 10 -0.11 3.18 11.60
CA ASP A 10 -0.16 1.73 11.73
C ASP A 10 -1.07 1.16 10.66
N VAL A 11 -0.68 0.00 10.14
CA VAL A 11 -1.39 -0.69 9.07
C VAL A 11 -1.46 -2.16 9.47
N PRO A 12 -2.63 -2.81 9.39
CA PRO A 12 -2.74 -4.24 9.63
C PRO A 12 -1.76 -5.01 8.74
N LEU A 13 -0.97 -5.89 9.33
CA LEU A 13 0.01 -6.71 8.63
C LEU A 13 -0.49 -8.16 8.60
N PRO A 14 -0.96 -8.67 7.44
CA PRO A 14 -1.36 -10.07 7.33
C PRO A 14 -0.18 -11.02 7.53
N ASP A 15 -0.44 -12.20 8.12
CA ASP A 15 0.58 -13.22 8.38
C ASP A 15 1.44 -13.57 7.16
N PRO A 16 0.87 -13.77 5.94
CA PRO A 16 1.69 -14.07 4.76
C PRO A 16 2.69 -12.95 4.43
N VAL A 17 2.35 -11.69 4.71
CA VAL A 17 3.25 -10.55 4.49
C VAL A 17 4.31 -10.50 5.59
N ALA A 18 3.94 -10.77 6.83
CA ALA A 18 4.90 -10.87 7.93
C ALA A 18 5.93 -11.98 7.68
N ASP A 19 5.49 -13.13 7.19
CA ASP A 19 6.38 -14.26 6.89
C ASP A 19 7.29 -13.97 5.69
N ALA A 20 6.76 -13.33 4.64
CA ALA A 20 7.58 -12.86 3.52
C ALA A 20 8.65 -11.84 3.98
N LEU A 21 8.31 -10.93 4.90
CA LEU A 21 9.26 -9.98 5.47
C LEU A 21 10.34 -10.68 6.30
N LYS A 22 9.97 -11.66 7.15
CA LYS A 22 10.94 -12.45 7.92
C LYS A 22 11.91 -13.21 7.00
N ALA A 23 11.37 -13.86 5.96
CA ALA A 23 12.18 -14.58 4.98
C ALA A 23 13.14 -13.63 4.25
N HIS A 24 12.66 -12.46 3.83
CA HIS A 24 13.49 -11.42 3.23
C HIS A 24 14.60 -10.97 4.18
N MET A 25 14.30 -10.65 5.43
CA MET A 25 15.30 -10.22 6.42
C MET A 25 16.35 -11.28 6.73
N LYS A 26 16.01 -12.57 6.58
CA LYS A 26 16.98 -13.68 6.73
C LYS A 26 17.96 -13.73 5.56
N LEU A 27 17.48 -13.51 4.34
CA LEU A 27 18.30 -13.54 3.13
C LEU A 27 19.08 -12.23 2.93
N PHE A 28 18.49 -11.11 3.35
CA PHE A 28 18.99 -9.76 3.23
C PHE A 28 18.90 -9.07 4.59
N PRO A 29 19.89 -9.27 5.47
CA PRO A 29 19.90 -8.68 6.81
C PRO A 29 19.68 -7.15 6.76
N PRO A 30 18.83 -6.59 7.63
CA PRO A 30 18.60 -5.15 7.66
C PRO A 30 19.90 -4.36 7.90
N VAL A 31 20.07 -3.27 7.15
CA VAL A 31 21.30 -2.47 7.18
C VAL A 31 21.02 -1.11 7.82
N GLU A 32 21.94 -0.65 8.66
CA GLU A 32 21.87 0.70 9.22
C GLU A 32 22.44 1.72 8.25
N ILE A 33 21.63 2.72 7.90
CA ILE A 33 21.99 3.78 6.96
C ILE A 33 21.78 5.14 7.62
N THR A 34 22.80 5.98 7.51
CA THR A 34 22.81 7.34 8.05
C THR A 34 22.71 8.34 6.91
N LEU A 35 21.58 9.03 6.82
CA LEU A 35 21.32 10.05 5.81
C LEU A 35 20.57 11.24 6.42
N PRO A 36 20.65 12.44 5.80
CA PRO A 36 19.79 13.56 6.13
C PRO A 36 18.39 13.30 5.55
N TRP A 37 17.66 12.38 6.19
CA TRP A 37 16.32 11.99 5.74
C TRP A 37 15.39 13.21 5.70
N MET A 38 14.40 13.19 4.80
CA MET A 38 13.37 14.24 4.60
C MET A 38 13.85 15.55 3.98
N ARG A 39 14.99 16.11 4.39
CA ARG A 39 15.51 17.41 3.90
C ARG A 39 16.98 17.29 3.56
N ALA A 40 17.34 17.67 2.32
CA ALA A 40 18.75 17.82 1.93
C ALA A 40 19.44 18.81 2.88
N GLY A 41 20.57 18.41 3.47
CA GLY A 41 21.33 19.22 4.44
C GLY A 41 20.78 19.24 5.87
N GLY A 42 19.72 18.48 6.18
CA GLY A 42 19.26 18.29 7.56
C GLY A 42 20.24 17.47 8.41
N PRO A 43 20.03 17.37 9.74
CA PRO A 43 20.84 16.51 10.58
C PRO A 43 20.71 15.04 10.12
N PRO A 44 21.83 14.31 9.96
CA PRO A 44 21.77 12.91 9.60
C PRO A 44 21.13 12.11 10.73
N VAL A 45 20.27 11.15 10.37
CA VAL A 45 19.67 10.21 11.32
C VAL A 45 19.97 8.79 10.86
N THR A 46 20.37 7.92 11.77
CA THR A 46 20.55 6.50 11.46
C THR A 46 19.21 5.79 11.46
N LYS A 47 18.92 5.04 10.39
CA LYS A 47 17.74 4.19 10.27
C LYS A 47 18.14 2.79 9.82
N ARG A 48 17.55 1.78 10.43
CA ARG A 48 17.69 0.38 10.00
C ARG A 48 16.71 0.10 8.88
N LEU A 49 17.21 -0.12 7.67
CA LEU A 49 16.40 -0.37 6.49
C LEU A 49 16.21 -1.88 6.28
N LEU A 50 14.97 -2.27 6.03
CA LEU A 50 14.63 -3.66 5.66
C LEU A 50 14.92 -3.95 4.18
N PHE A 51 14.84 -2.91 3.33
CA PHE A 51 15.11 -3.01 1.89
C PHE A 51 16.23 -2.05 1.52
N THR A 52 17.26 -2.57 0.87
CA THR A 52 18.42 -1.82 0.42
C THR A 52 18.61 -1.99 -1.09
N GLY A 53 19.19 -0.97 -1.73
CA GLY A 53 19.57 -1.05 -3.13
C GLY A 53 20.84 -1.88 -3.34
N PRO A 54 21.14 -2.27 -4.59
CA PRO A 54 22.30 -3.10 -4.93
C PRO A 54 23.66 -2.54 -4.46
N LEU A 55 23.75 -1.23 -4.27
CA LEU A 55 24.96 -0.51 -3.83
C LEU A 55 24.98 -0.22 -2.32
N GLY A 56 24.21 -0.96 -1.51
CA GLY A 56 24.17 -0.81 -0.05
C GLY A 56 23.44 0.44 0.46
N GLY A 57 22.83 1.22 -0.43
CA GLY A 57 22.03 2.41 -0.12
C GLY A 57 20.54 2.11 0.08
N HIS A 58 19.72 3.17 0.16
CA HIS A 58 18.27 3.01 0.11
C HIS A 58 17.80 2.66 -1.31
N VAL A 59 16.62 2.04 -1.41
CA VAL A 59 16.00 1.74 -2.70
C VAL A 59 15.49 3.03 -3.35
N TRP A 60 15.98 3.33 -4.55
CA TRP A 60 15.46 4.42 -5.37
C TRP A 60 14.21 3.98 -6.12
N ARG A 61 13.11 4.74 -5.98
CA ARG A 61 11.83 4.45 -6.64
C ARG A 61 11.98 4.26 -8.15
N THR A 62 12.74 5.13 -8.81
CA THR A 62 12.92 5.09 -10.27
C THR A 62 13.65 3.82 -10.70
N SER A 63 14.78 3.49 -10.06
CA SER A 63 15.53 2.27 -10.35
C SER A 63 14.72 1.02 -10.05
N LEU A 64 14.01 0.96 -8.93
CA LEU A 64 13.12 -0.17 -8.62
C LEU A 64 12.07 -0.37 -9.72
N ASN A 65 11.49 0.72 -10.21
CA ASN A 65 10.43 0.66 -11.20
C ASN A 65 10.94 0.25 -12.59
N GLU A 66 12.01 0.88 -13.06
CA GLU A 66 12.54 0.69 -14.42
C GLU A 66 13.44 -0.55 -14.54
N ASP A 67 14.25 -0.85 -13.52
CA ASP A 67 15.25 -1.94 -13.59
C ASP A 67 14.71 -3.29 -13.08
N HIS A 68 13.65 -3.31 -12.27
CA HIS A 68 13.13 -4.55 -11.68
C HIS A 68 11.63 -4.76 -11.92
N TRP A 69 10.78 -3.80 -11.57
CA TRP A 69 9.32 -3.98 -11.58
C TRP A 69 8.75 -4.15 -12.99
N LYS A 70 8.99 -3.18 -13.87
CA LYS A 70 8.50 -3.22 -15.26
C LYS A 70 9.07 -4.42 -16.05
N PRO A 71 10.38 -4.75 -15.96
CA PRO A 71 10.91 -5.98 -16.55
C PRO A 71 10.21 -7.25 -16.04
N ALA A 72 9.89 -7.33 -14.74
CA ALA A 72 9.16 -8.47 -14.18
C ALA A 72 7.74 -8.57 -14.78
N LEU A 73 7.03 -7.45 -14.89
CA LEU A 73 5.70 -7.40 -15.53
C LEU A 73 5.75 -7.79 -17.01
N ALA A 74 6.76 -7.32 -17.75
CA ALA A 74 6.95 -7.68 -19.16
C ALA A 74 7.23 -9.17 -19.32
N LYS A 75 8.06 -9.75 -18.44
CA LYS A 75 8.40 -11.17 -18.45
C LYS A 75 7.19 -12.07 -18.26
N VAL A 76 6.20 -11.64 -17.47
CA VAL A 76 4.95 -12.38 -17.25
C VAL A 76 3.81 -11.95 -18.19
N GLY A 77 4.08 -11.10 -19.17
CA GLY A 77 3.13 -10.70 -20.21
C GLY A 77 2.06 -9.70 -19.78
N VAL A 78 2.21 -9.05 -18.61
CA VAL A 78 1.27 -8.01 -18.14
C VAL A 78 1.40 -6.72 -18.95
N ILE A 79 2.63 -6.40 -19.38
CA ILE A 79 2.91 -5.27 -20.26
C ILE A 79 3.74 -5.74 -21.47
N PRO A 80 3.72 -5.01 -22.60
CA PRO A 80 4.62 -5.30 -23.71
C PRO A 80 6.09 -5.21 -23.29
N THR A 81 6.93 -6.07 -23.85
CA THR A 81 8.39 -5.95 -23.69
C THR A 81 8.87 -4.65 -24.34
N ALA A 82 9.61 -3.84 -23.58
CA ALA A 82 10.13 -2.58 -24.10
C ALA A 82 11.19 -2.83 -25.17
N LYS A 83 11.22 -1.96 -26.20
CA LYS A 83 12.26 -1.97 -27.24
C LYS A 83 13.56 -1.26 -26.81
N SER A 84 13.54 -0.59 -25.65
CA SER A 84 14.67 0.10 -25.03
C SER A 84 14.59 -0.05 -23.51
N ARG A 85 15.55 0.51 -22.76
CA ARG A 85 15.55 0.51 -21.29
C ARG A 85 14.28 1.14 -20.70
N GLU A 86 13.65 2.04 -21.43
CA GLU A 86 12.46 2.76 -20.99
C GLU A 86 11.20 2.00 -21.41
N HIS A 87 10.45 1.48 -20.43
CA HIS A 87 9.10 1.02 -20.72
C HIS A 87 8.17 2.22 -20.81
N ALA A 88 7.13 2.13 -21.65
CA ALA A 88 6.11 3.17 -21.78
C ALA A 88 5.69 3.71 -20.40
N ALA A 89 5.45 5.01 -20.32
CA ALA A 89 5.04 5.70 -19.10
C ALA A 89 3.58 5.32 -18.72
N ALA A 90 3.36 4.06 -18.37
CA ALA A 90 2.09 3.57 -17.88
C ALA A 90 2.08 3.71 -16.36
N ARG A 91 1.54 4.83 -15.87
CA ARG A 91 1.42 5.11 -14.43
C ARG A 91 0.60 4.01 -13.72
N GLU A 92 -0.35 3.40 -14.44
CA GLU A 92 -1.17 2.28 -14.00
C GLU A 92 -0.40 0.96 -13.78
N HIS A 93 0.78 0.81 -14.38
CA HIS A 93 1.63 -0.39 -14.24
C HIS A 93 2.86 -0.17 -13.37
N GLY A 94 3.03 1.04 -12.82
CA GLY A 94 4.10 1.29 -11.84
C GLY A 94 3.79 0.67 -10.47
N MET A 95 4.74 0.73 -9.54
CA MET A 95 4.58 0.27 -8.15
C MET A 95 3.34 0.82 -7.42
N HIS A 96 2.76 1.94 -7.89
CA HIS A 96 1.52 2.49 -7.34
C HIS A 96 0.29 1.59 -7.57
N ALA A 97 0.34 0.70 -8.57
CA ALA A 97 -0.68 -0.31 -8.82
C ALA A 97 -0.92 -1.19 -7.58
N LEU A 98 0.14 -1.55 -6.84
CA LEU A 98 0.03 -2.34 -5.61
C LEU A 98 -0.74 -1.59 -4.51
N ARG A 99 -0.64 -0.26 -4.47
CA ARG A 99 -1.42 0.56 -3.54
C ARG A 99 -2.90 0.60 -3.94
N HIS A 100 -3.19 0.63 -5.24
CA HIS A 100 -4.57 0.50 -5.73
C HIS A 100 -5.14 -0.87 -5.40
N PHE A 101 -4.40 -1.94 -5.66
CA PHE A 101 -4.78 -3.31 -5.30
C PHE A 101 -5.11 -3.43 -3.81
N TYR A 102 -4.23 -2.94 -2.92
CA TYR A 102 -4.47 -2.95 -1.48
C TYR A 102 -5.79 -2.24 -1.09
N ALA A 103 -6.04 -1.06 -1.65
CA ALA A 103 -7.28 -0.32 -1.38
C ALA A 103 -8.52 -1.05 -1.91
N SER A 104 -8.43 -1.59 -3.13
CA SER A 104 -9.52 -2.33 -3.78
C SER A 104 -9.91 -3.58 -2.98
N VAL A 105 -8.94 -4.38 -2.54
CA VAL A 105 -9.20 -5.59 -1.75
C VAL A 105 -9.89 -5.26 -0.42
N LEU A 106 -9.43 -4.23 0.28
CA LEU A 106 -10.05 -3.84 1.56
C LEU A 106 -11.50 -3.35 1.38
N LEU A 107 -11.74 -2.53 0.36
CA LEU A 107 -13.09 -2.00 0.11
C LEU A 107 -14.07 -3.07 -0.37
N ASP A 108 -13.59 -4.02 -1.19
CA ASP A 108 -14.38 -5.18 -1.61
C ASP A 108 -14.73 -6.08 -0.42
N ALA A 109 -13.80 -6.26 0.53
CA ALA A 109 -14.05 -6.94 1.80
C ALA A 109 -14.98 -6.15 2.76
N GLY A 110 -15.43 -4.96 2.37
CA GLY A 110 -16.38 -4.15 3.13
C GLY A 110 -15.75 -3.24 4.19
N GLU A 111 -14.43 -3.04 4.16
CA GLU A 111 -13.75 -2.10 5.05
C GLU A 111 -14.23 -0.66 4.84
N SER A 112 -14.16 0.15 5.89
CA SER A 112 -14.58 1.54 5.82
C SER A 112 -13.62 2.39 4.97
N ILE A 113 -14.18 3.28 4.15
CA ILE A 113 -13.40 4.23 3.33
C ILE A 113 -12.49 5.11 4.22
N LYS A 114 -12.90 5.37 5.46
CA LYS A 114 -12.13 6.10 6.46
C LYS A 114 -10.88 5.32 6.88
N ALA A 115 -11.02 4.07 7.29
CA ALA A 115 -9.89 3.22 7.68
C ALA A 115 -8.91 3.04 6.51
N VAL A 116 -9.42 2.75 5.30
CA VAL A 116 -8.58 2.67 4.10
C VAL A 116 -7.83 3.99 3.86
N SER A 117 -8.51 5.13 3.99
CA SER A 117 -7.87 6.45 3.86
C SER A 117 -6.76 6.68 4.88
N GLU A 118 -6.93 6.23 6.11
CA GLU A 118 -5.94 6.31 7.19
C GLU A 118 -4.72 5.42 6.92
N TYR A 119 -4.93 4.16 6.51
CA TYR A 119 -3.85 3.22 6.15
C TYR A 119 -3.02 3.73 4.96
N LEU A 120 -3.71 4.28 3.96
CA LEU A 120 -3.08 4.95 2.84
C LEU A 120 -2.42 6.27 3.27
N GLY A 121 -2.92 6.88 4.33
CA GLY A 121 -2.52 8.18 4.89
C GLY A 121 -2.78 9.33 3.94
N HIS A 122 -3.96 9.32 3.32
CA HIS A 122 -4.50 10.51 2.69
C HIS A 122 -4.97 11.47 3.79
N SER A 123 -4.52 12.72 3.71
CA SER A 123 -4.95 13.78 4.63
C SER A 123 -6.41 14.18 4.43
N ASP A 124 -6.95 13.91 3.24
CA ASP A 124 -8.35 14.12 2.88
C ASP A 124 -8.99 12.78 2.46
N PRO A 125 -9.92 12.23 3.25
CA PRO A 125 -10.71 11.05 2.88
C PRO A 125 -11.51 11.23 1.59
N GLY A 126 -11.85 12.47 1.21
CA GLY A 126 -12.51 12.79 -0.05
C GLY A 126 -11.69 12.37 -1.27
N LEU A 127 -10.35 12.35 -1.18
CA LEU A 127 -9.49 11.81 -2.24
C LEU A 127 -9.69 10.30 -2.40
N THR A 128 -9.71 9.56 -1.28
CA THR A 128 -9.93 8.11 -1.28
C THR A 128 -11.32 7.78 -1.83
N LEU A 129 -12.33 8.51 -1.38
CA LEU A 129 -13.70 8.32 -1.85
C LEU A 129 -13.82 8.57 -3.36
N LYS A 130 -13.25 9.68 -3.88
CA LYS A 130 -13.27 9.98 -5.32
C LYS A 130 -12.63 8.87 -6.17
N VAL A 131 -11.55 8.26 -5.68
CA VAL A 131 -10.82 7.23 -6.43
C VAL A 131 -11.53 5.87 -6.35
N TYR A 132 -12.11 5.50 -5.21
CA TYR A 132 -12.55 4.12 -4.97
C TYR A 132 -14.04 3.92 -4.69
N ALA A 133 -14.86 4.97 -4.67
CA ALA A 133 -16.31 4.84 -4.39
C ALA A 133 -17.03 3.82 -5.30
N HIS A 134 -16.57 3.67 -6.54
CA HIS A 134 -17.14 2.73 -7.50
C HIS A 134 -16.93 1.24 -7.14
N LEU A 135 -16.00 0.94 -6.23
CA LEU A 135 -15.75 -0.41 -5.73
C LEU A 135 -16.63 -0.77 -4.54
N MET A 136 -17.35 0.19 -3.95
CA MET A 136 -18.14 -0.07 -2.76
C MET A 136 -19.42 -0.85 -3.14
N PRO A 137 -19.69 -2.01 -2.50
CA PRO A 137 -20.91 -2.77 -2.79
C PRO A 137 -22.15 -1.93 -2.50
N SER A 138 -23.17 -2.02 -3.36
CA SER A 138 -24.42 -1.29 -3.18
C SER A 138 -24.99 -1.53 -1.76
N SER A 139 -25.17 -0.44 -1.01
CA SER A 139 -25.37 -0.52 0.43
C SER A 139 -26.82 -0.63 0.86
N ARG A 140 -27.78 -0.52 -0.07
CA ARG A 140 -29.22 -0.41 0.27
C ARG A 140 -29.74 -1.64 1.01
N ASP A 141 -29.45 -2.85 0.53
CA ASP A 141 -29.91 -4.07 1.19
C ASP A 141 -29.18 -4.35 2.50
N ARG A 142 -27.87 -4.07 2.56
CA ARG A 142 -27.08 -4.17 3.80
C ARG A 142 -27.59 -3.18 4.85
N ALA A 143 -27.91 -1.95 4.47
CA ALA A 143 -28.45 -0.93 5.36
C ALA A 143 -29.84 -1.33 5.88
N ARG A 144 -30.72 -1.84 5.00
CA ARG A 144 -32.03 -2.36 5.39
C ARG A 144 -31.90 -3.51 6.39
N GLN A 145 -31.01 -4.48 6.14
CA GLN A 145 -30.77 -5.60 7.05
C GLN A 145 -30.17 -5.16 8.39
N ALA A 146 -29.18 -4.25 8.37
CA ALA A 146 -28.56 -3.73 9.57
C ALA A 146 -29.57 -2.98 10.45
N LEU A 147 -30.40 -2.13 9.85
CA LEU A 147 -31.46 -1.42 10.55
C LEU A 147 -32.51 -2.38 11.11
N GLY A 148 -32.92 -3.38 10.33
CA GLY A 148 -33.85 -4.42 10.77
C GLY A 148 -33.31 -5.27 11.94
N ARG A 149 -32.00 -5.52 12.00
CA ARG A 149 -31.37 -6.19 13.16
C ARG A 149 -31.32 -5.29 14.39
N ALA A 150 -30.91 -4.03 14.23
CA ALA A 150 -30.77 -3.10 15.33
C ALA A 150 -32.11 -2.70 15.97
N LEU A 151 -33.19 -2.70 15.19
CA LEU A 151 -34.53 -2.34 15.63
C LEU A 151 -35.40 -3.55 16.02
N ARG A 152 -34.89 -4.79 15.88
CA ARG A 152 -35.62 -5.96 16.35
C ARG A 152 -35.58 -6.00 17.88
N PRO A 153 -36.74 -5.99 18.57
CA PRO A 153 -36.75 -6.23 20.01
C PRO A 153 -36.20 -7.63 20.29
N ASP A 154 -35.50 -7.76 21.41
CA ASP A 154 -34.88 -9.01 21.85
C ASP A 154 -35.99 -9.97 22.29
N ASP A 155 -36.45 -10.83 21.38
CA ASP A 155 -37.36 -11.94 21.68
C ASP A 155 -36.56 -13.07 22.38
N SER A 156 -35.96 -12.75 23.53
CA SER A 156 -35.40 -13.76 24.43
C SER A 156 -36.55 -14.34 25.26
N PRO A 157 -36.91 -15.62 25.10
CA PRO A 157 -37.94 -16.24 25.93
C PRO A 157 -37.37 -16.46 27.33
N HIS A 158 -37.96 -15.75 28.30
CA HIS A 158 -37.81 -16.05 29.73
C HIS A 158 -38.65 -17.26 30.14
#